data_AF-A0A1S2WVR1-F1
#
_entry.id   AF-A0A1S2WVR1-F1
#
_cell.length_a   1.000
_cell.length_b   1.000
_cell.length_c   1.000
_cell.angle_alpha   90.00
_cell.angle_beta   90.00
_cell.angle_gamma   90.00
#
_symmetry.space_group_name_H-M   'P 1'
#
loop_
_entity.id
_entity.type
_entity.pdbx_description
1 polymer ?
#
loop_
_entity_poly.entity_id
_entity_poly.type
_entity_poly.pdbx_seq_one_letter_code
_entity_poly.pdbx_strand_id
1 'polypeptide(L)'
;MKKKSLFLFLFLIILTAIVLVLFYRFAQWYEQIMGTIFSYIMMIGFILFIFAPFRFIKDKKANISFFNYFKYMGMTLLALAKIIINICKQAVLTVGYVVTRLFANDQSQDK
;
A
#
# COMPACT_ATOMS: atom_id res chain seq x y z
N MET A 1 34.80 -7.79 -17.71
CA MET A 1 33.36 -8.07 -17.51
C MET A 1 32.58 -7.73 -18.78
N LYS A 2 31.67 -8.60 -19.24
CA LYS A 2 30.95 -8.44 -20.52
C LYS A 2 30.15 -7.12 -20.54
N LYS A 3 30.25 -6.30 -21.60
CA LYS A 3 29.60 -4.97 -21.74
C LYS A 3 28.12 -4.93 -21.33
N LYS A 4 27.36 -6.02 -21.53
CA LYS A 4 25.96 -6.19 -21.07
C LYS A 4 25.80 -6.12 -19.54
N SER A 5 26.74 -6.66 -18.77
CA SER A 5 26.70 -6.64 -17.30
C SER A 5 26.92 -5.24 -16.75
N LEU A 6 27.71 -4.42 -17.45
CA LEU A 6 28.02 -3.05 -17.05
C LEU A 6 26.81 -2.13 -17.30
N PHE A 7 26.11 -2.31 -18.43
CA PHE A 7 24.85 -1.60 -18.71
C PHE A 7 23.75 -1.93 -17.71
N LEU A 8 23.56 -3.22 -17.38
CA LEU A 8 22.58 -3.65 -16.37
C LEU A 8 22.90 -3.07 -14.99
N PHE A 9 24.18 -3.02 -14.61
CA PHE A 9 24.61 -2.45 -13.34
C PHE A 9 24.35 -0.93 -13.27
N LEU A 10 24.68 -0.20 -14.33
CA LEU A 10 24.46 1.24 -14.42
C LEU A 10 22.95 1.58 -14.41
N PHE A 11 22.15 0.78 -15.12
CA PHE A 11 20.69 0.88 -15.08
C PHE A 11 20.14 0.66 -13.67
N LEU A 12 20.66 -0.33 -12.94
CA LEU A 12 20.23 -0.62 -11.57
C LEU A 12 20.54 0.54 -10.62
N ILE A 13 21.72 1.17 -10.76
CA ILE A 13 22.11 2.34 -9.97
C ILE A 13 21.16 3.51 -10.23
N ILE A 14 20.88 3.80 -11.51
CA ILE A 14 19.96 4.88 -11.89
C ILE A 14 18.56 4.61 -11.34
N LEU A 15 18.07 3.38 -11.45
CA LEU A 15 16.77 2.98 -10.94
C LEU A 15 16.70 3.17 -9.41
N THR A 16 17.76 2.80 -8.70
CA THR A 16 17.84 2.95 -7.24
C THR A 16 17.85 4.41 -6.82
N ALA A 17 18.61 5.25 -7.53
CA ALA A 17 18.64 6.69 -7.29
C ALA A 17 17.26 7.34 -7.53
N ILE A 18 16.56 6.97 -8.60
CA ILE A 18 15.20 7.47 -8.90
C ILE A 18 14.24 7.08 -7.77
N VAL A 19 14.28 5.82 -7.33
CA VAL A 19 13.42 5.32 -6.25
C VAL A 19 13.68 6.09 -4.95
N LEU A 20 14.95 6.30 -4.58
CA LEU A 20 15.32 7.07 -3.38
C LEU A 20 14.82 8.51 -3.42
N VAL A 21 14.95 9.19 -4.57
CA VAL A 21 14.49 10.58 -4.75
C VAL A 21 12.97 10.67 -4.64
N LEU A 22 12.24 9.75 -5.29
CA LEU A 22 10.78 9.69 -5.19
C LEU A 22 10.35 9.42 -3.75
N PHE A 23 11.03 8.52 -3.06
CA PHE A 23 10.75 8.18 -1.68
C PHE A 23 10.99 9.35 -0.73
N TYR A 24 12.08 10.08 -0.91
CA TYR A 24 12.39 11.29 -0.15
C TYR A 24 11.33 12.38 -0.33
N ARG A 25 10.97 12.70 -1.58
CA ARG A 25 9.91 13.68 -1.86
C ARG A 25 8.56 13.26 -1.29
N PHE A 26 8.24 11.97 -1.38
CA PHE A 26 7.03 11.42 -0.79
C PHE A 26 7.01 11.57 0.74
N ALA A 27 8.11 11.25 1.42
CA ALA A 27 8.24 11.38 2.86
C ALA A 27 8.11 12.84 3.33
N GLN A 28 8.74 13.80 2.65
CA GLN A 28 8.61 15.23 2.98
C GLN A 28 7.19 15.75 2.78
N TRP A 29 6.55 15.37 1.66
CA TRP A 29 5.17 15.79 1.38
C TRP A 29 4.20 15.24 2.42
N TYR A 30 4.39 13.98 2.86
CA TYR A 30 3.56 13.38 3.90
C TYR A 30 3.81 13.97 5.29
N GLU A 31 5.07 14.25 5.64
CA GLU A 31 5.42 14.89 6.90
C GLU A 31 4.75 16.27 7.04
N GLN A 32 4.70 17.04 5.95
CA GLN A 32 4.07 18.36 5.96
C GLN A 32 2.55 18.30 6.17
N ILE A 33 1.88 17.23 5.75
CA ILE A 33 0.42 17.09 5.82
C ILE A 33 -0.04 16.42 7.13
N MET A 34 0.67 15.38 7.57
CA MET A 34 0.22 14.49 8.66
C MET A 34 1.18 14.47 9.86
N GLY A 35 2.32 15.17 9.78
CA GLY A 35 3.36 15.18 10.81
C GLY A 35 4.36 14.02 10.72
N THR A 36 5.45 14.14 11.47
CA THR A 36 6.64 13.26 11.39
C THR A 36 6.34 11.80 11.74
N ILE A 37 5.46 11.56 12.71
CA ILE A 37 5.05 10.20 13.13
C ILE A 37 4.37 9.45 11.97
N PHE A 38 3.52 10.14 11.22
CA PHE A 38 2.83 9.54 10.08
C PHE A 38 3.78 9.23 8.92
N SER A 39 4.81 10.07 8.73
CA SER A 39 5.88 9.81 7.76
C SER A 39 6.62 8.50 8.07
N TYR A 40 6.98 8.26 9.34
CA TYR A 40 7.59 6.99 9.75
C TYR A 40 6.67 5.78 9.53
N ILE A 41 5.38 5.90 9.83
CA ILE A 41 4.39 4.84 9.59
C ILE A 41 4.33 4.49 8.09
N MET A 42 4.29 5.50 7.22
CA MET A 42 4.31 5.31 5.77
C MET A 42 5.62 4.68 5.30
N MET A 43 6.75 5.08 5.88
CA MET A 43 8.07 4.53 5.55
C MET A 43 8.15 3.04 5.88
N ILE A 44 7.73 2.67 7.09
CA ILE A 44 7.65 1.28 7.55
C ILE A 44 6.66 0.50 6.68
N GLY A 45 5.50 1.09 6.37
CA GLY A 45 4.49 0.49 5.49
C GLY A 45 5.03 0.18 4.09
N PHE A 46 5.80 1.09 3.50
CA PHE A 46 6.44 0.87 2.21
C PHE A 46 7.49 -0.23 2.23
N ILE A 47 8.31 -0.28 3.29
CA ILE A 47 9.30 -1.36 3.46
C ILE A 47 8.58 -2.71 3.54
N LEU A 48 7.55 -2.81 4.39
CA LEU A 48 6.74 -4.02 4.51
C LEU A 48 6.08 -4.40 3.18
N PHE A 49 5.60 -3.42 2.40
CA PHE A 49 4.99 -3.64 1.10
C PHE A 49 5.99 -4.17 0.05
N ILE A 50 7.23 -3.66 0.03
CA ILE A 50 8.29 -4.16 -0.86
C ILE A 50 8.67 -5.60 -0.49
N PHE A 51 8.65 -5.94 0.79
CA PHE A 51 8.97 -7.30 1.26
C PHE A 51 7.81 -8.30 1.18
N ALA A 52 6.56 -7.83 1.13
CA ALA A 52 5.37 -8.67 1.10
C ALA A 52 5.36 -9.74 -0.02
N PRO A 53 5.80 -9.47 -1.27
CA PRO A 53 5.84 -10.47 -2.33
C PRO A 53 6.76 -11.65 -2.01
N PHE A 54 7.86 -11.41 -1.29
CA PHE A 54 8.81 -12.47 -0.92
C PHE A 54 8.20 -13.49 0.03
N ARG A 55 7.27 -13.06 0.91
CA ARG A 55 6.50 -13.97 1.74
C ARG A 55 5.66 -14.92 0.88
N PHE A 56 4.95 -14.38 -0.12
CA PHE A 56 4.15 -15.21 -1.03
C PHE A 56 4.99 -16.15 -1.91
N ILE A 57 6.17 -15.69 -2.36
CA ILE A 57 7.12 -16.54 -3.11
C ILE A 57 7.58 -17.72 -2.23
N LYS A 58 7.94 -17.43 -0.96
CA LYS A 58 8.32 -18.45 0.02
C LYS A 58 7.18 -19.43 0.29
N ASP A 59 5.98 -18.93 0.56
CA ASP A 59 4.81 -19.76 0.89
C ASP A 59 4.39 -20.65 -0.28
N LYS A 60 4.54 -20.18 -1.52
CA LYS A 60 4.22 -20.94 -2.74
C LYS A 60 5.39 -21.79 -3.27
N LYS A 61 6.53 -21.83 -2.57
CA LYS A 61 7.77 -22.50 -3.01
C LYS A 61 8.16 -22.14 -4.45
N ALA A 62 7.86 -20.90 -4.86
CA ALA A 62 8.13 -20.42 -6.20
C ALA A 62 9.60 -19.98 -6.32
N ASN A 63 10.17 -20.13 -7.51
CA ASN A 63 11.54 -19.71 -7.75
C ASN A 63 11.66 -18.18 -7.67
N ILE A 64 12.72 -17.66 -7.07
CA ILE A 64 12.92 -16.20 -6.94
C ILE A 64 13.31 -15.65 -8.32
N SER A 65 12.34 -15.07 -9.02
CA SER A 65 12.54 -14.45 -10.33
C SER A 65 11.81 -13.11 -10.40
N PHE A 66 12.28 -12.22 -11.27
CA PHE A 66 11.68 -10.89 -11.45
C PHE A 66 10.20 -10.98 -11.86
N PHE A 67 9.85 -11.97 -12.68
CA PHE A 67 8.48 -12.24 -13.10
C PHE A 67 7.59 -12.69 -11.94
N ASN A 68 8.10 -13.58 -11.08
CA ASN A 68 7.37 -14.02 -9.90
C ASN A 68 7.20 -12.88 -8.91
N TYR A 69 8.24 -12.08 -8.67
CA TYR A 69 8.15 -10.89 -7.83
C TYR A 69 7.02 -9.95 -8.28
N PHE A 70 6.96 -9.61 -9.57
CA PHE A 70 5.91 -8.74 -10.10
C PHE A 70 4.51 -9.38 -9.98
N LYS A 71 4.39 -10.68 -10.28
CA LYS A 71 3.14 -11.45 -10.12
C LYS A 71 2.62 -11.42 -8.68
N TYR A 72 3.50 -11.66 -7.71
CA TYR A 72 3.12 -11.66 -6.29
C TYR A 72 2.92 -10.25 -5.73
N MET A 73 3.61 -9.23 -6.25
CA MET A 73 3.35 -7.83 -5.95
C MET A 73 1.94 -7.42 -6.40
N GLY A 74 1.51 -7.83 -7.59
CA GLY A 74 0.14 -7.66 -8.07
C GLY A 74 -0.91 -8.34 -7.19
N MET A 75 -0.65 -9.57 -6.73
CA MET A 75 -1.51 -10.25 -5.76
C MET A 75 -1.58 -9.51 -4.41
N THR A 76 -0.47 -8.95 -3.96
CA THR A 76 -0.40 -8.17 -2.71
C THR A 76 -1.25 -6.89 -2.83
N LEU A 77 -1.18 -6.20 -3.97
CA LEU A 77 -2.03 -5.04 -4.29
C LEU A 77 -3.52 -5.40 -4.31
N LEU A 78 -3.89 -6.52 -4.93
CA LEU A 78 -5.27 -7.00 -4.95
C LEU A 78 -5.79 -7.31 -3.53
N ALA A 79 -4.96 -7.91 -2.68
CA ALA A 79 -5.33 -8.17 -1.29
C ALA A 79 -5.57 -6.87 -0.51
N LEU A 80 -4.69 -5.88 -0.67
CA LEU A 80 -4.87 -4.54 -0.08
C LEU A 80 -6.15 -3.85 -0.57
N ALA A 81 -6.42 -3.89 -1.88
CA ALA A 81 -7.62 -3.31 -2.45
C ALA A 81 -8.90 -3.92 -1.84
N LYS A 82 -8.94 -5.24 -1.64
CA LYS A 82 -10.07 -5.91 -0.97
C LYS A 82 -10.25 -5.45 0.47
N ILE A 83 -9.16 -5.26 1.21
CA ILE A 83 -9.21 -4.74 2.59
C ILE A 83 -9.81 -3.33 2.60
N ILE A 84 -9.33 -2.44 1.73
CA ILE A 84 -9.83 -1.07 1.62
C ILE A 84 -11.33 -1.06 1.28
N ILE A 85 -11.75 -1.86 0.30
CA ILE A 85 -13.18 -1.97 -0.07
C ILE A 85 -14.02 -2.43 1.13
N ASN A 86 -13.53 -3.40 1.91
CA ASN A 86 -14.25 -3.89 3.07
C ASN A 86 -14.35 -2.84 4.19
N ILE A 87 -13.28 -2.07 4.42
CA ILE A 87 -13.29 -0.93 5.35
C ILE A 87 -14.31 0.12 4.90
N CYS A 88 -14.29 0.53 3.63
CA CYS A 88 -15.25 1.47 3.07
C CYS A 88 -16.69 0.96 3.22
N LYS A 89 -16.92 -0.32 2.93
CA LYS A 89 -18.23 -0.96 3.10
C LYS A 89 -18.71 -0.87 4.55
N GLN A 90 -17.86 -1.20 5.51
CA GLN A 90 -18.20 -1.09 6.93
C GLN A 90 -18.48 0.36 7.34
N ALA A 91 -17.66 1.31 6.91
CA ALA A 91 -17.87 2.73 7.18
C ALA A 91 -19.23 3.22 6.67
N VAL A 92 -19.60 2.88 5.43
CA VAL A 92 -20.90 3.23 4.85
C VAL A 92 -22.06 2.61 5.64
N LEU A 93 -21.94 1.34 6.03
CA LEU A 93 -22.96 0.67 6.84
C LEU A 93 -23.11 1.33 8.22
N THR A 94 -22.00 1.69 8.87
CA THR A 94 -22.02 2.38 10.16
C THR A 94 -22.65 3.76 10.04
N VAL A 95 -22.27 4.55 9.02
CA VAL A 95 -22.87 5.87 8.77
C VAL A 95 -24.36 5.72 8.46
N GLY A 96 -24.73 4.78 7.59
CA GLY A 96 -26.12 4.49 7.27
C GLY A 96 -26.94 4.13 8.51
N TYR A 97 -26.41 3.24 9.36
CA TYR A 97 -27.05 2.86 10.62
C TYR A 97 -27.24 4.07 11.57
N VAL A 98 -26.22 4.90 11.74
CA VAL A 98 -26.29 6.09 12.60
C VAL A 98 -27.31 7.08 12.06
N VAL A 99 -27.30 7.35 10.75
CA VAL A 99 -28.25 8.23 10.07
C VAL A 99 -29.68 7.70 10.22
N THR A 100 -29.93 6.43 9.88
CA THR A 100 -31.26 5.82 10.02
C THR A 100 -31.75 5.87 11.46
N ARG A 101 -30.88 5.64 12.45
CA ARG A 101 -31.26 5.71 13.87
C ARG A 101 -31.60 7.13 14.34
N LEU A 102 -30.86 8.14 13.86
CA LEU A 102 -31.15 9.54 14.17
C LEU A 102 -32.49 9.98 13.57
N PHE A 103 -32.79 9.61 12.32
CA PHE A 103 -34.05 9.97 11.66
C PHE A 103 -35.26 9.12 12.10
N ALA A 104 -35.05 7.87 12.52
CA ALA A 104 -36.14 7.04 13.05
C ALA A 104 -36.59 7.45 14.45
N ASN A 105 -35.72 8.07 15.25
CA ASN A 105 -36.08 8.60 16.57
C ASN A 105 -36.97 9.85 16.49
N ASP A 106 -36.85 10.67 15.43
CA ASP A 106 -37.72 11.83 15.22
C ASP A 106 -39.17 11.41 14.92
N GLN A 107 -39.39 10.33 14.17
CA GLN A 107 -40.73 9.85 13.84
C GLN A 107 -41.45 9.12 14.99
N SER A 108 -40.75 8.86 16.10
CA SER A 108 -41.30 8.22 17.29
C SER A 108 -41.81 9.21 18.34
N GLN A 109 -41.47 10.50 18.25
CA GLN A 109 -41.94 11.52 19.19
C GLN A 109 -43.20 12.27 18.71
N ASP A 110 -43.66 12.01 17.49
CA ASP A 110 -44.82 12.64 16.86
C ASP A 110 -46.09 11.75 16.87
N LYS A 111 -46.18 10.81 17.83
CA LYS A 111 -47.38 9.99 18.10
C LYS A 111 -47.80 10.04 19.55
#